data_AF-U3P556-F1
#
_entry.id   AF-U3P556-F1
#
_cell.length_a   1.000
_cell.length_b   1.000
_cell.length_c   1.000
_cell.angle_alpha   90.00
_cell.angle_beta   90.00
_cell.angle_gamma   90.00
#
_symmetry.space_group_name_H-M   'P 1'
#
loop_
_entity.id
_entity.type
_entity.pdbx_description
1 polymer ?
#
loop_
_entity_poly.entity_id
_entity_poly.type
_entity_poly.pdbx_seq_one_letter_code
_entity_poly.pdbx_strand_id
1 'polypeptide(L)'
;MLWPSLQRDFLLSLAIEGLYRPLWSDVLLDEVEDNEAAKLVRRGALEVDAAARASFLRVEMVRAFPDAIVTGFEPLEGSFGLPDPDDEHVLAAAVLGGAGAIVTFNFKDFPAKQIPAGIEIISPERFTADTVTLDPPAALRALQQISCTQRTTRTARQNRGGAQRHPDRLLQTRRRDGEHPRRDLNLLQRRPAARDGGGCEGPRQETLCLSDL
;
A
#
# COMPACT_ATOMS: atom_id res chain seq x y z
N MET A 1 6.88 13.71 4.68
CA MET A 1 6.08 13.68 5.93
C MET A 1 4.94 12.73 5.62
N LEU A 2 5.10 11.43 5.92
CA LEU A 2 4.19 10.43 5.35
C LEU A 2 2.75 10.78 5.66
N TRP A 3 1.92 10.53 4.66
CA TRP A 3 0.49 10.35 4.81
C TRP A 3 0.16 9.69 6.15
N PRO A 4 -0.78 10.25 6.94
CA PRO A 4 -1.32 9.57 8.10
C PRO A 4 -1.71 8.15 7.71
N SER A 5 -1.38 7.15 8.53
CA SER A 5 -1.57 5.73 8.19
C SER A 5 -2.97 5.44 7.65
N LEU A 6 -3.99 6.12 8.18
CA LEU A 6 -5.37 5.99 7.72
C LEU A 6 -5.59 6.45 6.27
N GLN A 7 -4.91 7.51 5.83
CA GLN A 7 -5.07 8.05 4.48
C GLN A 7 -4.40 7.13 3.45
N ARG A 8 -3.20 6.61 3.75
CA ARG A 8 -2.57 5.54 2.96
C ARG A 8 -3.46 4.31 2.91
N ASP A 9 -3.92 3.83 4.05
CA ASP A 9 -4.79 2.64 4.11
C ASP A 9 -6.06 2.85 3.29
N PHE A 10 -6.62 4.07 3.29
CA PHE A 10 -7.80 4.39 2.48
C PHE A 10 -7.51 4.41 0.99
N LEU A 11 -6.44 5.09 0.56
CA LEU A 11 -6.01 5.07 -0.83
C LEU A 11 -5.75 3.66 -1.35
N LEU A 12 -4.95 2.86 -0.62
CA LEU A 12 -4.68 1.49 -1.00
C LEU A 12 -5.96 0.64 -1.04
N SER A 13 -6.92 0.90 -0.15
CA SER A 13 -8.23 0.22 -0.20
C SER A 13 -9.05 0.64 -1.43
N LEU A 14 -9.00 1.90 -1.86
CA LEU A 14 -9.62 2.36 -3.11
C LEU A 14 -8.96 1.70 -4.33
N ALA A 15 -7.65 1.53 -4.32
CA ALA A 15 -6.93 0.78 -5.36
C ALA A 15 -7.32 -0.71 -5.39
N ILE A 16 -7.49 -1.35 -4.22
CA ILE A 16 -7.96 -2.75 -4.13
C ILE A 16 -9.37 -2.90 -4.73
N GLU A 17 -10.24 -1.92 -4.54
CA GLU A 17 -11.58 -1.88 -5.14
C GLU A 17 -11.57 -1.50 -6.63
N GLY A 18 -10.39 -1.26 -7.21
CA GLY A 18 -10.19 -1.04 -8.64
C GLY A 18 -10.50 0.38 -9.11
N LEU A 19 -10.61 1.36 -8.22
CA LEU A 19 -10.89 2.75 -8.63
C LEU A 19 -9.70 3.43 -9.31
N TYR A 20 -8.48 2.94 -9.09
CA TYR A 20 -7.27 3.37 -9.78
C TYR A 20 -6.18 2.30 -9.67
N ARG A 21 -5.15 2.41 -10.51
CA ARG A 21 -3.95 1.55 -10.46
C ARG A 21 -2.76 2.34 -9.90
N PRO A 22 -2.22 1.95 -8.73
CA PRO A 22 -1.02 2.58 -8.21
C PRO A 22 0.21 2.17 -9.03
N LEU A 23 1.19 3.05 -9.05
CA LEU A 23 2.51 2.89 -9.64
C LEU A 23 3.57 3.44 -8.66
N TRP A 24 4.70 2.75 -8.54
CA TRP A 24 5.82 3.19 -7.72
C TRP A 24 7.12 2.57 -8.21
N SER A 25 8.24 3.26 -8.04
CA SER A 25 9.56 2.63 -8.15
C SER A 25 9.87 1.80 -6.89
N ASP A 26 10.91 0.98 -6.99
CA ASP A 26 11.53 0.36 -5.83
C ASP A 26 12.17 1.38 -4.88
N VAL A 27 12.82 2.41 -5.43
CA VAL A 27 13.40 3.53 -4.66
C VAL A 27 12.36 4.18 -3.77
N LEU A 28 11.18 4.50 -4.33
CA LEU A 28 10.09 5.10 -3.58
C LEU A 28 9.61 4.17 -2.46
N LEU A 29 9.49 2.86 -2.71
CA LEU A 29 9.09 1.88 -1.69
C LEU A 29 10.11 1.78 -0.55
N ASP A 30 11.39 1.92 -0.85
CA ASP A 30 12.45 1.92 0.14
C ASP A 30 12.39 3.20 1.01
N GLU A 31 12.10 4.36 0.40
CA GLU A 31 11.82 5.60 1.15
C GLU A 31 10.59 5.47 2.07
N VAL A 32 9.51 4.84 1.59
CA VAL A 32 8.33 4.54 2.42
C VAL A 32 8.71 3.73 3.65
N GLU A 33 9.53 2.70 3.46
CA GLU A 33 9.99 1.82 4.53
C GLU A 33 10.81 2.61 5.56
N ASP A 34 11.81 3.36 5.11
CA ASP A 34 12.67 4.15 5.98
C ASP A 34 11.89 5.21 6.77
N ASN A 35 11.01 5.93 6.08
CA ASN A 35 10.23 6.97 6.72
C ASN A 35 9.19 6.39 7.70
N GLU A 36 8.61 5.22 7.42
CA GLU A 36 7.70 4.51 8.34
C GLU A 36 8.46 4.04 9.59
N ALA A 37 9.65 3.44 9.43
CA ALA A 37 10.48 3.02 10.54
C ALA A 37 10.85 4.21 11.43
N ALA A 38 11.35 5.31 10.83
CA ALA A 38 11.70 6.52 11.55
C ALA A 38 10.50 7.13 12.29
N LYS A 39 9.31 7.11 11.67
CA LYS A 39 8.06 7.58 12.30
C LYS A 39 7.67 6.74 13.52
N LEU A 40 7.83 5.42 13.46
CA LEU A 40 7.52 4.53 14.57
C LEU A 40 8.49 4.72 15.74
N VAL A 41 9.78 4.90 15.46
CA VAL A 41 10.80 5.23 16.48
C VAL A 41 10.46 6.56 17.17
N ARG A 42 10.14 7.61 16.40
CA ARG A 42 9.70 8.90 16.96
C ARG A 42 8.46 8.79 17.86
N ARG A 43 7.64 7.76 17.68
CA ARG A 43 6.45 7.46 18.50
C ARG A 43 6.73 6.52 19.67
N GLY A 44 8.00 6.17 19.92
CA GLY A 44 8.44 5.37 21.05
C GLY A 44 8.49 3.86 20.81
N ALA A 45 8.43 3.39 19.56
CA ALA A 45 8.73 2.00 19.26
C ALA A 45 10.24 1.72 19.35
N LEU A 46 10.61 0.48 19.70
CA LEU A 46 12.00 0.02 19.58
C LEU A 46 12.41 -0.01 18.11
N GLU A 47 13.66 0.32 17.80
CA GLU A 47 14.18 0.37 16.42
C GLU A 47 13.95 -0.94 15.66
N VAL A 48 14.23 -2.08 16.31
CA VAL A 48 14.01 -3.41 15.71
C VAL A 48 12.54 -3.69 15.39
N ASP A 49 11.62 -3.28 16.26
CA ASP A 49 10.18 -3.44 16.05
C ASP A 49 9.66 -2.48 14.96
N ALA A 50 10.23 -1.27 14.90
CA ALA A 50 9.90 -0.28 13.89
C ALA A 50 10.33 -0.73 12.49
N ALA A 51 11.58 -1.18 12.35
CA ALA A 51 12.11 -1.72 11.10
C ALA A 51 11.31 -2.94 10.63
N ALA A 52 11.03 -3.90 11.53
CA ALA A 52 10.25 -5.08 11.17
C ALA A 52 8.83 -4.74 10.70
N ARG A 53 8.18 -3.73 11.29
CA ARG A 53 6.84 -3.28 10.88
C ARG A 53 6.87 -2.54 9.55
N ALA A 54 7.88 -1.72 9.31
CA ALA A 54 8.04 -0.99 8.05
C ALA A 54 8.32 -1.95 6.88
N SER A 55 9.23 -2.91 7.09
CA SER A 55 9.52 -3.96 6.11
C SER A 55 8.29 -4.82 5.81
N PHE A 56 7.51 -5.18 6.84
CA PHE A 56 6.24 -5.88 6.65
C PHE A 56 5.24 -5.07 5.81
N LEU A 57 5.15 -3.75 6.02
CA LEU A 57 4.30 -2.88 5.22
C LEU A 57 4.71 -2.91 3.73
N ARG A 58 6.00 -2.76 3.43
CA ARG A 58 6.52 -2.81 2.05
C ARG A 58 6.16 -4.14 1.38
N VAL A 59 6.39 -5.26 2.06
CA VAL A 59 6.05 -6.60 1.56
C VAL A 59 4.56 -6.73 1.25
N GLU A 60 3.69 -6.24 2.14
CA GLU A 60 2.25 -6.31 1.91
C GLU A 60 1.79 -5.39 0.77
N MET A 61 2.40 -4.21 0.59
CA MET A 61 2.14 -3.32 -0.55
C MET A 61 2.50 -3.99 -1.88
N VAL A 62 3.71 -4.57 -1.99
CA VAL A 62 4.17 -5.29 -3.19
C VAL A 62 3.28 -6.50 -3.47
N ARG A 63 2.91 -7.24 -2.43
CA ARG A 63 2.04 -8.42 -2.56
C ARG A 63 0.63 -8.05 -3.02
N ALA A 64 0.09 -6.93 -2.55
CA ALA A 64 -1.24 -6.46 -2.93
C ALA A 64 -1.29 -5.95 -4.38
N PHE A 65 -0.18 -5.37 -4.87
CA PHE A 65 -0.10 -4.75 -6.20
C PHE A 65 1.18 -5.20 -6.94
N PRO A 66 1.25 -6.47 -7.39
CA PRO A 66 2.45 -7.00 -8.04
C PRO A 66 2.81 -6.26 -9.33
N ASP A 67 1.81 -5.70 -10.01
CA ASP A 67 1.99 -4.96 -11.25
C ASP A 67 2.26 -3.46 -11.02
N ALA A 68 2.33 -2.96 -9.78
CA ALA A 68 2.53 -1.54 -9.51
C ALA A 68 4.00 -1.08 -9.58
N ILE A 69 4.96 -2.03 -9.54
CA ILE A 69 6.38 -1.68 -9.58
C ILE A 69 6.77 -1.29 -11.00
N VAL A 70 7.29 -0.06 -11.15
CA VAL A 70 7.91 0.44 -12.38
C VAL A 70 9.41 0.24 -12.29
N THR A 71 9.99 -0.43 -13.28
CA THR A 71 11.43 -0.70 -13.40
C THR A 71 11.98 -0.12 -14.70
N GLY A 72 13.27 0.21 -14.77
CA GLY A 72 13.87 0.73 -16.01
C GLY A 72 13.70 2.23 -16.20
N PHE A 73 13.32 2.96 -15.14
CA PHE A 73 13.12 4.41 -15.15
C PHE A 73 14.44 5.19 -14.99
N GLU A 74 15.51 4.52 -14.56
CA GLU A 74 16.81 5.10 -14.23
C GLU A 74 17.41 5.95 -15.37
N PRO A 75 17.25 5.62 -16.67
CA PRO A 75 17.73 6.48 -17.76
C PRO A 75 17.03 7.85 -17.88
N LEU A 76 15.86 8.00 -17.26
CA LEU A 76 15.10 9.26 -17.23
C LEU A 76 15.37 10.07 -15.95
N GLU A 77 15.99 9.47 -14.95
CA GLU A 77 16.29 10.12 -13.68
C GLU A 77 17.32 11.25 -13.89
N GLY A 78 17.02 12.44 -13.35
CA GLY A 78 17.86 13.64 -13.50
C GLY A 78 17.67 14.37 -14.83
N SER A 79 16.75 13.92 -15.69
CA SER A 79 16.50 14.52 -17.00
C SER A 79 15.45 15.63 -16.99
N PHE A 80 14.63 15.73 -15.93
CA PHE A 80 13.52 16.68 -15.86
C PHE A 80 13.95 18.03 -15.26
N GLY A 81 15.05 18.05 -14.50
CA GLY A 81 15.60 19.24 -13.87
C GLY A 81 14.77 19.73 -12.69
N LEU A 82 14.19 18.80 -11.92
CA LEU A 82 13.40 19.11 -10.73
C LEU A 82 14.21 19.90 -9.68
N PRO A 83 13.55 20.72 -8.83
CA PRO A 83 14.24 21.49 -7.80
C PRO A 83 14.89 20.57 -6.76
N ASP A 84 14.27 19.42 -6.49
CA ASP A 84 14.80 18.36 -5.65
C ASP A 84 15.23 17.18 -6.53
N PRO A 85 16.53 16.85 -6.61
CA PRO A 85 17.02 15.68 -7.34
C PRO A 85 16.44 14.37 -6.81
N ASP A 86 16.10 14.30 -5.52
CA ASP A 86 15.55 13.09 -4.92
C ASP A 86 14.12 12.81 -5.44
N ASP A 87 13.42 13.79 -6.04
CA ASP A 87 12.09 13.58 -6.64
C ASP A 87 12.13 13.14 -8.12
N GLU A 88 13.29 13.15 -8.77
CA GLU A 88 13.45 12.79 -10.18
C GLU A 88 13.02 11.36 -10.46
N HIS A 89 13.30 10.44 -9.54
CA HIS A 89 12.92 9.03 -9.68
C HIS A 89 11.40 8.84 -9.72
N VAL A 90 10.64 9.67 -8.99
CA VAL A 90 9.17 9.63 -8.97
C VAL A 90 8.64 10.06 -10.34
N LEU A 91 9.13 11.18 -10.87
CA LEU A 91 8.69 11.65 -12.17
C LEU A 91 9.11 10.70 -13.30
N ALA A 92 10.32 10.15 -13.23
CA ALA A 92 10.80 9.12 -14.16
C ALA A 92 9.90 7.87 -14.15
N ALA A 93 9.56 7.35 -12.97
CA ALA A 93 8.66 6.22 -12.82
C ALA A 93 7.24 6.53 -13.29
N ALA A 94 6.73 7.74 -13.03
CA ALA A 94 5.44 8.21 -13.49
C ALA A 94 5.36 8.24 -15.03
N VAL A 95 6.39 8.79 -15.68
CA VAL A 95 6.48 8.87 -17.16
C VAL A 95 6.57 7.47 -17.77
N LEU A 96 7.49 6.63 -17.28
CA LEU A 96 7.68 5.29 -17.83
C LEU A 96 6.47 4.38 -17.57
N GLY A 97 5.86 4.49 -16.39
CA GLY A 97 4.68 3.73 -15.99
C GLY A 97 3.38 4.22 -16.61
N GLY A 98 3.38 5.35 -17.32
CA GLY A 98 2.20 5.93 -17.94
C GLY A 98 1.19 6.50 -16.94
N ALA A 99 1.66 7.04 -15.81
CA ALA A 99 0.79 7.64 -14.81
C ALA A 99 0.16 8.95 -15.33
N GLY A 100 -1.15 9.07 -15.25
CA GLY A 100 -1.87 10.33 -15.54
C GLY A 100 -1.78 11.38 -14.43
N ALA A 101 -1.32 11.02 -13.24
CA ALA A 101 -1.11 11.96 -12.14
C ALA A 101 -0.05 11.49 -11.14
N ILE A 102 0.57 12.47 -10.49
CA ILE A 102 1.40 12.31 -9.30
C ILE A 102 0.63 12.92 -8.14
N VAL A 103 0.42 12.14 -7.08
CA VAL A 103 -0.22 12.66 -5.87
C VAL A 103 0.83 12.97 -4.82
N THR A 104 0.92 14.25 -4.45
CA THR A 104 1.87 14.73 -3.44
C THR A 104 1.33 15.96 -2.70
N PHE A 105 1.84 16.18 -1.49
CA PHE A 105 1.67 17.44 -0.76
C PHE A 105 2.69 18.51 -1.17
N ASN A 106 3.80 18.12 -1.77
CA ASN A 106 4.96 18.96 -2.03
C ASN A 106 4.94 19.53 -3.45
N PHE A 107 3.92 20.31 -3.79
CA PHE A 107 3.78 20.94 -5.12
C PHE A 107 4.99 21.77 -5.56
N LYS A 108 5.79 22.28 -4.61
CA LYS A 108 7.00 23.07 -4.89
C LYS A 108 8.09 22.25 -5.60
N ASP A 109 8.11 20.94 -5.39
CA ASP A 109 9.14 20.04 -5.92
C ASP A 109 8.75 19.51 -7.32
N PHE A 110 7.48 19.73 -7.71
CA PHE A 110 6.92 19.36 -9.02
C PHE A 110 6.38 20.58 -9.78
N PRO A 111 7.21 21.58 -10.14
CA PRO A 111 6.73 22.78 -10.80
C PRO A 111 6.27 22.48 -12.22
N ALA A 112 5.09 23.00 -12.59
CA ALA A 112 4.39 22.68 -13.85
C ALA A 112 5.21 22.81 -15.15
N LYS A 113 6.31 23.59 -15.15
CA LYS A 113 7.19 23.75 -16.32
C LYS A 113 8.09 22.53 -16.58
N GLN A 114 8.33 21.71 -15.56
CA GLN A 114 9.20 20.54 -15.62
C GLN A 114 8.39 19.23 -15.74
N ILE A 115 7.07 19.31 -15.56
CA ILE A 115 6.18 18.16 -15.64
C ILE A 115 5.79 17.91 -17.11
N PRO A 116 6.03 16.71 -17.66
CA PRO A 116 5.62 16.36 -19.02
C PRO A 116 4.09 16.46 -19.21
N ALA A 117 3.68 16.71 -20.45
CA ALA A 117 2.26 16.77 -20.79
C ALA A 117 1.58 15.41 -20.51
N GLY A 118 0.40 15.46 -19.89
CA GLY A 118 -0.39 14.27 -19.56
C GLY A 118 -0.29 13.81 -18.11
N ILE A 119 0.60 14.41 -17.30
CA ILE A 119 0.71 14.15 -15.86
C ILE A 119 0.17 15.35 -15.07
N GLU A 120 -0.87 15.14 -14.26
CA GLU A 120 -1.36 16.14 -13.31
C GLU A 120 -0.66 16.01 -11.95
N ILE A 121 -0.24 17.12 -11.35
CA ILE A 121 0.17 17.14 -9.94
C ILE A 121 -1.05 17.47 -9.09
N ILE A 122 -1.49 16.55 -8.25
CA ILE A 122 -2.77 16.64 -7.53
C ILE A 122 -2.59 16.39 -6.04
N SER A 123 -3.40 17.06 -5.21
CA SER A 123 -3.34 16.85 -3.77
C SER A 123 -3.95 15.51 -3.37
N PRO A 124 -3.44 14.89 -2.31
CA PRO A 124 -4.02 13.73 -1.65
C PRO A 124 -5.53 13.79 -1.41
N GLU A 125 -6.00 14.90 -0.86
CA GLU A 125 -7.41 15.11 -0.54
C GLU A 125 -8.26 15.24 -1.80
N ARG A 126 -7.77 16.00 -2.79
CA ARG A 126 -8.50 16.20 -4.04
C ARG A 126 -8.60 14.89 -4.81
N PHE A 127 -7.49 14.17 -4.97
CA PHE A 127 -7.48 12.86 -5.61
C PHE A 127 -8.45 11.89 -4.93
N THR A 128 -8.43 11.85 -3.59
CA THR A 128 -9.36 10.99 -2.83
C THR A 128 -10.81 11.39 -3.07
N ALA A 129 -11.14 12.68 -3.02
CA ALA A 129 -12.51 13.18 -3.24
C ALA A 129 -13.01 12.89 -4.66
N ASP A 130 -12.17 13.11 -5.67
CA ASP A 130 -12.48 12.84 -7.07
C ASP A 130 -12.70 11.33 -7.30
N THR A 131 -11.82 10.49 -6.72
CA THR A 131 -11.90 9.02 -6.78
C THR A 131 -13.18 8.50 -6.11
N VAL A 132 -13.55 9.03 -4.94
CA VAL A 132 -14.80 8.65 -4.25
C VAL A 132 -16.04 9.08 -5.04
N THR A 133 -15.98 10.25 -5.68
CA THR A 133 -17.08 10.78 -6.50
C THR A 133 -17.31 9.95 -7.75
N LEU A 134 -16.24 9.37 -8.32
CA LEU A 134 -16.29 8.53 -9.51
C LEU A 134 -17.10 7.25 -9.28
N ASP A 135 -16.86 6.53 -8.17
CA ASP A 135 -17.62 5.33 -7.80
C ASP A 135 -17.86 5.25 -6.28
N PRO A 136 -18.93 5.92 -5.79
CA PRO A 136 -19.26 5.91 -4.36
C PRO A 136 -19.54 4.50 -3.79
N PRO A 137 -20.23 3.58 -4.50
CA PRO A 137 -20.38 2.20 -4.06
C PRO A 137 -19.05 1.47 -3.84
N ALA A 138 -18.07 1.63 -4.73
CA ALA A 138 -16.75 1.02 -4.57
C ALA A 138 -15.97 1.66 -3.41
N ALA A 139 -16.00 2.98 -3.29
CA ALA A 139 -15.43 3.69 -2.14
C ALA A 139 -16.03 3.25 -0.79
N LEU A 140 -17.34 2.96 -0.74
CA LEU A 140 -17.98 2.44 0.46
C LEU A 140 -17.44 1.05 0.84
N ARG A 141 -17.18 0.17 -0.13
CA ARG A 141 -16.58 -1.15 0.13
C ARG A 141 -15.16 -1.01 0.69
N ALA A 142 -14.35 -0.13 0.11
CA ALA A 142 -13.01 0.21 0.63
C ALA A 142 -13.08 0.65 2.10
N LEU A 143 -14.01 1.56 2.44
CA LEU A 143 -14.19 2.03 3.81
C LEU A 143 -14.67 0.92 4.77
N GLN A 144 -15.57 0.04 4.32
CA GLN A 144 -16.03 -1.11 5.10
C GLN A 144 -14.87 -2.07 5.43
N GLN A 145 -13.96 -2.32 4.48
CA GLN A 145 -12.79 -3.17 4.72
C GLN A 145 -11.89 -2.60 5.82
N ILE A 146 -11.59 -1.30 5.77
CA ILE A 146 -10.79 -0.61 6.80
C ILE A 146 -11.47 -0.71 8.17
N SER A 147 -12.78 -0.47 8.24
CA SER A 147 -13.54 -0.57 9.49
C SER A 147 -13.53 -1.99 10.10
N CYS A 148 -13.60 -3.02 9.26
CA CYS A 148 -13.55 -4.42 9.69
C CYS A 148 -12.15 -4.80 10.22
N THR A 149 -11.09 -4.40 9.52
CA THR A 149 -9.69 -4.66 9.91
C THR A 149 -9.30 -3.93 11.21
N GLN A 150 -9.80 -2.71 11.42
CA GLN A 150 -9.57 -1.99 12.67
C GLN A 150 -10.31 -2.62 13.87
N ARG A 151 -11.47 -3.24 13.63
CA ARG A 151 -12.20 -3.98 14.67
C ARG A 151 -11.46 -5.24 15.11
N THR A 152 -10.87 -6.00 14.20
CA THR A 152 -10.13 -7.23 14.54
C THR A 152 -8.84 -6.90 15.29
N THR A 153 -8.06 -5.91 14.83
CA THR A 153 -6.81 -5.47 15.49
C THR A 153 -7.06 -4.90 16.88
N ARG A 154 -8.11 -4.09 17.07
CA ARG A 154 -8.51 -3.58 18.39
C ARG A 154 -8.89 -4.69 19.36
N THR A 155 -9.66 -5.68 18.89
CA THR A 155 -10.07 -6.84 19.71
C THR A 155 -8.87 -7.70 20.10
N ALA A 156 -7.93 -7.94 19.18
CA ALA A 156 -6.69 -8.66 19.46
C ALA A 156 -5.79 -7.91 20.47
N ARG A 157 -5.68 -6.58 20.37
CA ARG A 157 -4.91 -5.74 21.31
C ARG A 157 -5.53 -5.73 22.71
N GLN A 158 -6.85 -5.69 22.81
CA GLN A 158 -7.56 -5.78 24.10
C GLN A 158 -7.39 -7.17 24.75
N ASN A 159 -7.42 -8.25 23.96
CA ASN A 159 -7.21 -9.61 24.48
C ASN A 159 -5.76 -9.86 24.95
N ARG A 160 -4.75 -9.22 24.33
CA ARG A 160 -3.34 -9.29 24.81
C ARG A 160 -3.10 -8.53 26.12
N GLY A 161 -3.90 -7.51 26.43
CA GLY A 161 -3.82 -6.76 27.69
C GLY A 161 -4.44 -7.48 28.91
N GLY A 162 -5.16 -8.59 28.70
CA GLY A 162 -5.80 -9.37 29.77
C GLY A 162 -4.97 -10.52 30.35
N ALA A 163 -3.82 -10.84 29.76
CA ALA A 163 -3.03 -12.04 30.08
C ALA A 163 -1.90 -11.80 31.10
N GLN A 164 -2.08 -10.87 32.06
CA GLN A 164 -1.18 -10.69 33.19
C GLN A 164 -1.91 -11.05 34.50
N ARG A 165 -2.04 -12.33 34.83
CA ARG A 165 -2.25 -12.80 36.21
C ARG A 165 -1.46 -14.09 36.48
N HIS A 166 -0.40 -13.89 37.28
CA HIS A 166 0.32 -14.78 38.20
C HIS A 166 0.78 -16.19 37.75
N PRO A 167 2.09 -16.51 37.89
CA PRO A 167 2.57 -17.88 37.87
C PRO A 167 2.33 -18.50 39.25
N ASP A 168 1.58 -19.60 39.30
CA ASP A 168 1.82 -20.74 40.20
C ASP A 168 0.65 -21.73 40.15
N ARG A 169 0.83 -22.85 39.43
CA ARG A 169 0.59 -24.19 39.99
C ARG A 169 1.08 -25.30 39.07
N LEU A 170 2.13 -25.92 39.57
CA LEU A 170 2.73 -27.20 39.21
C LEU A 170 1.72 -28.37 39.36
N LEU A 171 1.65 -29.24 38.35
CA LEU A 171 1.88 -30.72 38.41
C LEU A 171 1.02 -31.53 37.42
N GLN A 172 1.74 -32.10 36.44
CA GLN A 172 1.74 -33.50 35.96
C GLN A 172 0.42 -34.27 35.87
N THR A 173 0.15 -34.84 34.68
CA THR A 173 -0.01 -36.30 34.52
C THR A 173 0.35 -36.74 33.10
N ARG A 174 0.70 -38.03 33.00
CA ARG A 174 1.45 -38.74 31.96
C ARG A 174 0.61 -39.26 30.78
N ARG A 175 1.30 -39.40 29.62
CA ARG A 175 1.28 -40.46 28.58
C ARG A 175 -0.07 -40.99 28.05
N ARG A 176 -0.22 -40.97 26.71
CA ARG A 176 -0.32 -42.20 25.88
C ARG A 176 -0.12 -41.91 24.39
N ASP A 177 0.55 -42.86 23.77
CA ASP A 177 0.81 -43.01 22.34
C ASP A 177 -0.49 -43.17 21.52
N GLY A 178 -0.44 -42.81 20.23
CA GLY A 178 -1.51 -43.11 19.27
C GLY A 178 -1.34 -42.45 17.91
N GLU A 179 -0.82 -43.22 16.96
CA GLU A 179 -1.11 -43.28 15.51
C GLU A 179 -1.27 -42.01 14.63
N HIS A 180 -0.53 -42.05 13.52
CA HIS A 180 -0.71 -41.31 12.26
C HIS A 180 -2.02 -41.72 11.57
N PRO A 181 -2.65 -40.87 10.73
CA PRO A 181 -2.30 -40.96 9.31
C PRO A 181 -2.35 -39.65 8.51
N ARG A 182 -1.60 -39.68 7.39
CA ARG A 182 -1.54 -38.72 6.29
C ARG A 182 -2.93 -38.49 5.67
N ARG A 183 -3.22 -37.24 5.29
CA ARG A 183 -4.26 -36.90 4.31
C ARG A 183 -3.75 -35.86 3.33
N ASP A 184 -3.99 -36.18 2.07
CA ASP A 184 -3.58 -35.48 0.86
C ASP A 184 -4.13 -34.05 0.80
N LEU A 185 -3.24 -33.09 0.56
CA LEU A 185 -3.58 -31.72 0.22
C LEU A 185 -3.64 -31.62 -1.31
N ASN A 186 -4.79 -31.95 -1.89
CA ASN A 186 -5.03 -31.64 -3.30
C ASN A 186 -6.51 -31.31 -3.52
N LEU A 187 -6.86 -30.03 -3.36
CA LEU A 187 -8.10 -29.43 -3.87
C LEU A 187 -8.06 -27.93 -3.57
N LEU A 188 -7.68 -27.12 -4.57
CA LEU A 188 -8.23 -25.79 -4.89
C LEU A 188 -7.53 -25.21 -6.13
N GLN A 189 -7.52 -25.98 -7.23
CA GLN A 189 -7.49 -25.41 -8.57
C GLN A 189 -8.94 -25.31 -9.06
N ARG A 190 -9.60 -24.16 -8.84
CA ARG A 190 -10.78 -23.76 -9.62
C ARG A 190 -10.83 -22.22 -9.71
N ARG A 191 -10.23 -21.69 -10.77
CA ARG A 191 -10.58 -20.37 -11.35
C ARG A 191 -11.98 -20.47 -11.96
N PRO A 192 -12.88 -19.48 -11.79
CA PRO A 192 -13.96 -19.29 -12.74
C PRO A 192 -13.51 -18.34 -13.87
N ALA A 193 -14.09 -18.62 -15.03
CA ALA A 193 -13.71 -18.16 -16.35
C ALA A 193 -14.06 -16.69 -16.64
N ALA A 194 -13.29 -16.14 -17.59
CA ALA A 194 -13.54 -14.89 -18.29
C ALA A 194 -14.93 -14.85 -18.93
N ARG A 195 -15.55 -13.68 -18.90
CA ARG A 195 -16.63 -13.31 -19.81
C ARG A 195 -16.12 -12.23 -20.75
N ASP A 196 -16.06 -12.58 -22.03
CA ASP A 196 -15.90 -11.65 -23.13
C ASP A 196 -17.18 -10.82 -23.35
N GLY A 197 -16.99 -9.57 -23.77
CA GLY A 197 -17.96 -8.87 -24.61
C GLY A 197 -18.20 -7.41 -24.26
N GLY A 198 -17.74 -6.51 -25.14
CA GLY A 198 -18.36 -5.19 -25.34
C GLY A 198 -17.42 -4.01 -25.17
N GLY A 199 -16.87 -3.52 -26.28
CA GLY A 199 -16.07 -2.31 -26.33
C GLY A 199 -16.83 -1.07 -25.86
N CYS A 200 -16.24 -0.39 -24.89
CA CYS A 200 -16.36 1.03 -24.63
C CYS A 200 -14.94 1.44 -24.18
N GLU A 201 -14.18 2.10 -25.06
CA GLU A 201 -12.97 2.81 -24.62
C GLU A 201 -13.43 4.00 -23.77
N GLY A 202 -13.67 3.74 -22.48
CA GLY A 202 -13.67 4.76 -21.45
C GLY A 202 -12.25 5.31 -21.26
N PRO A 203 -12.08 6.54 -20.76
CA PRO A 203 -10.74 7.12 -20.57
C PRO A 203 -9.93 6.17 -19.69
N ARG A 204 -8.78 5.72 -20.19
CA ARG A 204 -7.91 4.76 -19.51
C ARG A 204 -7.45 5.39 -18.20
N GLN A 205 -7.96 4.89 -17.07
CA GLN A 205 -7.69 5.37 -15.71
C GLN A 205 -6.34 4.84 -15.20
N GLU A 206 -5.28 5.05 -15.97
CA GLU A 206 -3.94 4.62 -15.62
C GLU A 206 -3.27 5.76 -14.85
N THR A 207 -3.34 5.77 -13.52
CA THR A 207 -2.87 6.90 -12.71
C THR A 207 -2.60 6.47 -11.27
N LEU A 208 -1.31 6.44 -10.86
CA LEU A 208 -0.77 7.23 -9.73
C LEU A 208 0.70 6.91 -9.44
N CYS A 209 1.60 7.89 -9.43
CA CYS A 209 2.84 7.77 -8.66
C CYS A 209 2.71 8.57 -7.35
N LEU A 210 2.94 7.91 -6.22
CA LEU A 210 2.85 8.54 -4.90
C LEU A 210 4.22 9.15 -4.55
N SER A 211 4.55 10.37 -4.99
CA SER A 211 5.71 11.06 -4.40
C SER A 211 5.37 11.57 -3.00
N ASP A 212 6.40 11.56 -2.15
CA ASP A 212 6.42 12.12 -0.80
C ASP A 212 5.55 11.40 0.23
N LEU A 213 6.08 10.25 0.64
CA LEU A 213 5.89 9.74 1.99
C LEU A 213 7.04 10.26 2.87
#